data_AF-A0A0A9WNQ1-F1
#
_entry.id   AF-A0A0A9WNQ1-F1
#
_cell.length_a   1.000
_cell.length_b   1.000
_cell.length_c   1.000
_cell.angle_alpha   90.00
_cell.angle_beta   90.00
_cell.angle_gamma   90.00
#
_symmetry.space_group_name_H-M   'P 1'
#
loop_
_entity.id
_entity.type
_entity.pdbx_description
1 polymer ?
#
loop_
_entity_poly.entity_id
_entity_poly.type
_entity_poly.pdbx_seq_one_letter_code
_entity_poly.pdbx_strand_id
1 'polypeptide(L)'
;MLSEYFGGNSKSTMIVTISPTKSDAHITEQTLKTADNAKRVTNCAKINFIETKSCIPEGNAWPEELQKEYDEKRAALYEIYNHTFHIEKNESMILKLKLTECLGEASDQTSVNRDEIDELVAINE
;
A
#
# COMPACT_ATOMS: atom_id res chain seq x y z
N MET A 1 -14.27 -23.00 6.58
CA MET A 1 -14.42 -21.64 7.15
C MET A 1 -13.49 -20.59 6.53
N LEU A 2 -12.25 -20.90 6.12
CA LEU A 2 -11.33 -19.91 5.52
C LEU A 2 -11.14 -20.01 3.99
N SER A 3 -11.96 -20.81 3.30
CA SER A 3 -11.80 -21.08 1.87
C SER A 3 -11.85 -19.83 0.99
N GLU A 4 -12.61 -18.81 1.39
CA GLU A 4 -12.68 -17.56 0.61
C GLU A 4 -11.44 -16.67 0.75
N TYR A 5 -10.64 -16.85 1.82
CA TYR A 5 -9.44 -16.06 2.08
C TYR A 5 -8.21 -16.55 1.29
N PHE A 6 -8.28 -17.75 0.71
CA PHE A 6 -7.21 -18.33 -0.11
C PHE A 6 -7.72 -18.61 -1.53
N GLY A 7 -7.58 -17.63 -2.42
CA GLY A 7 -8.01 -17.72 -3.83
C GLY A 7 -9.47 -17.36 -4.07
N GLY A 8 -10.20 -16.90 -3.06
CA GLY A 8 -11.64 -16.61 -3.15
C GLY A 8 -11.98 -15.11 -3.23
N ASN A 9 -13.23 -14.80 -2.91
CA ASN A 9 -13.77 -13.45 -2.88
C ASN A 9 -13.45 -12.74 -1.55
N SER A 10 -12.18 -12.45 -1.32
CA SER A 10 -11.73 -11.77 -0.09
C SER A 10 -10.47 -10.96 -0.33
N LYS A 11 -10.34 -9.81 0.36
CA LYS A 11 -9.06 -9.13 0.53
C LYS A 11 -8.42 -9.67 1.81
N SER A 12 -7.26 -10.31 1.69
CA SER A 12 -6.65 -11.04 2.80
C SER A 12 -5.24 -10.50 3.09
N THR A 13 -4.92 -10.37 4.37
CA THR A 13 -3.62 -9.94 4.88
C THR A 13 -3.14 -10.94 5.92
N MET A 14 -1.87 -11.34 5.83
CA MET A 14 -1.21 -12.18 6.81
C MET A 14 -0.18 -11.36 7.58
N ILE A 15 -0.27 -11.37 8.92
CA ILE A 15 0.75 -10.80 9.80
C ILE A 15 1.52 -11.96 10.42
N VAL A 16 2.84 -11.87 10.33
CA VAL A 16 3.73 -12.92 10.79
C VAL A 16 4.61 -12.37 11.91
N THR A 17 4.50 -12.97 13.09
CA THR A 17 5.28 -12.60 14.27
C THR A 17 6.43 -13.58 14.43
N ILE A 18 7.66 -13.08 14.46
CA ILE A 18 8.88 -13.87 14.62
C ILE A 18 9.69 -13.39 15.82
N SER A 19 10.42 -14.30 16.45
CA SER A 19 11.39 -13.96 17.49
C SER A 19 12.77 -13.70 16.86
N PRO A 20 13.50 -12.65 17.27
CA PRO A 20 14.85 -12.38 16.78
C PRO A 20 15.94 -13.24 17.43
N THR A 21 15.58 -14.10 18.39
CA THR A 21 16.50 -14.96 19.14
C THR A 21 17.09 -16.07 18.27
N LYS A 22 18.39 -16.36 18.46
CA LYS A 22 19.09 -17.43 17.73
C LYS A 22 18.54 -18.83 18.07
N SER A 23 18.00 -19.02 19.28
CA SER A 23 17.35 -20.27 19.70
C SER A 23 16.17 -20.64 18.81
N ASP A 24 15.44 -19.64 18.31
CA ASP A 24 14.20 -19.83 17.56
C ASP A 24 14.40 -19.66 16.05
N ALA A 25 15.65 -19.57 15.60
CA ALA A 25 16.01 -19.31 14.20
C ALA A 25 15.37 -20.32 13.24
N HIS A 26 15.31 -21.60 13.61
CA HIS A 26 14.66 -22.64 12.81
C HIS A 26 13.15 -22.40 12.64
N ILE A 27 12.46 -22.00 13.71
CA ILE A 27 11.02 -21.71 13.68
C ILE A 27 10.77 -20.44 12.87
N THR A 28 11.60 -19.41 13.07
CA THR A 28 11.57 -18.18 12.28
C THR A 28 11.75 -18.48 10.79
N GLU A 29 12.71 -19.33 10.42
CA GLU A 29 12.92 -19.73 9.02
C GLU A 29 11.69 -20.42 8.42
N GLN A 30 11.10 -21.39 9.14
CA GLN A 30 9.89 -22.09 8.69
C GLN A 30 8.69 -21.13 8.53
N THR A 31 8.56 -20.19 9.47
CA THR A 31 7.48 -19.21 9.47
C THR A 31 7.63 -18.24 8.29
N LEU A 32 8.85 -17.78 8.00
CA LEU A 32 9.14 -16.94 6.84
C LEU A 32 8.90 -17.66 5.50
N LYS A 33 9.28 -18.94 5.39
CA LYS A 33 8.95 -19.75 4.19
C LYS A 33 7.44 -19.87 3.98
N THR A 34 6.68 -19.99 5.06
CA THR A 34 5.21 -20.05 5.00
C THR A 34 4.64 -18.70 4.56
N ALA A 35 5.16 -17.60 5.09
CA ALA A 35 4.78 -16.24 4.71
C ALA A 35 5.04 -15.97 3.21
N ASP A 36 6.19 -16.41 2.71
CA ASP A 36 6.56 -16.27 1.30
C ASP A 36 5.62 -17.06 0.38
N ASN A 37 5.26 -18.29 0.77
CA ASN A 37 4.25 -19.06 0.05
C ASN A 37 2.86 -18.42 0.10
N ALA A 38 2.47 -17.87 1.26
CA ALA A 38 1.18 -17.20 1.41
C ALA A 38 1.07 -15.94 0.53
N LYS A 39 2.18 -15.20 0.34
CA LYS A 39 2.24 -14.05 -0.57
C LYS A 39 1.93 -14.41 -2.02
N ARG A 40 2.20 -15.64 -2.45
CA ARG A 40 1.92 -16.11 -3.81
C ARG A 40 0.43 -16.38 -4.06
N VAL A 41 -0.39 -16.43 -3.02
CA VAL A 41 -1.83 -16.62 -3.15
C VAL A 41 -2.45 -15.34 -3.72
N THR A 42 -3.15 -15.45 -4.84
CA THR A 42 -3.85 -14.32 -5.48
C THR A 42 -5.36 -14.51 -5.31
N ASN A 43 -6.02 -13.55 -4.68
CA ASN A 43 -7.46 -13.57 -4.47
C ASN A 43 -8.21 -12.76 -5.54
N CYS A 44 -9.43 -13.18 -5.86
CA CYS A 44 -10.31 -12.52 -6.82
C CYS A 44 -11.46 -11.82 -6.07
N ALA A 45 -11.14 -10.75 -5.35
CA ALA A 45 -12.11 -9.97 -4.60
C ALA A 45 -13.10 -9.23 -5.53
N LYS A 46 -14.38 -9.32 -5.23
CA LYS A 46 -15.53 -8.71 -5.90
C LYS A 46 -16.37 -7.94 -4.88
N ILE A 47 -17.08 -6.92 -5.35
CA ILE A 47 -18.01 -6.16 -4.50
C ILE A 47 -19.26 -7.01 -4.29
N ASN A 48 -19.61 -7.26 -3.03
CA ASN A 48 -20.84 -7.95 -2.67
C ASN A 48 -22.00 -6.95 -2.74
N PHE A 49 -22.74 -6.96 -3.85
CA PHE A 49 -23.97 -6.18 -3.97
C PHE A 49 -25.10 -6.92 -3.25
N ILE A 50 -25.74 -6.25 -2.29
CA ILE A 50 -27.04 -6.68 -1.79
C ILE A 50 -28.05 -6.12 -2.78
N GLU A 51 -28.58 -6.97 -3.67
CA GLU A 51 -29.75 -6.59 -4.47
C GLU A 51 -30.91 -6.35 -3.50
N THR A 52 -31.22 -5.08 -3.23
CA THR A 52 -32.45 -4.67 -2.54
C THR A 52 -33.64 -4.89 -3.47
N LYS A 53 -34.00 -6.17 -3.69
CA LYS A 53 -35.15 -6.60 -4.49
C LYS A 53 -36.50 -6.08 -3.95
N SER A 54 -36.53 -5.39 -2.81
CA SER A 54 -37.74 -4.74 -2.29
C SER A 54 -38.07 -3.41 -2.96
N CYS A 55 -37.23 -2.88 -3.86
CA CYS A 55 -37.43 -1.55 -4.45
C CYS A 55 -37.65 -1.54 -5.97
N ILE A 56 -37.64 -2.69 -6.64
CA ILE A 56 -37.86 -2.76 -8.09
C ILE A 56 -39.30 -3.26 -8.31
N PRO A 57 -40.24 -2.40 -8.79
CA PRO A 57 -41.55 -2.86 -9.22
C PRO A 57 -41.37 -3.85 -10.38
N GLU A 58 -42.16 -4.92 -10.42
CA GLU A 58 -42.18 -5.85 -11.56
C GLU A 58 -42.46 -5.06 -12.86
N GLY A 59 -41.42 -4.86 -13.66
CA GLY A 59 -41.45 -3.92 -14.78
C GLY A 59 -40.05 -3.50 -15.17
N ASN A 60 -39.46 -4.26 -16.10
CA ASN A 60 -38.06 -4.24 -16.49
C ASN A 60 -37.60 -2.90 -17.12
N ALA A 61 -37.34 -1.88 -16.32
CA ALA A 61 -36.40 -0.79 -16.61
C ALA A 61 -36.34 0.12 -15.38
N TRP A 62 -35.13 0.45 -14.92
CA TRP A 62 -34.96 1.64 -14.10
C TRP A 62 -35.48 2.84 -14.90
N PRO A 63 -36.23 3.78 -14.30
CA PRO A 63 -36.58 5.02 -14.98
C PRO A 63 -35.33 5.63 -15.62
N GLU A 64 -35.42 6.00 -16.90
CA GLU A 64 -34.27 6.49 -17.69
C GLU A 64 -33.52 7.62 -16.98
N GLU A 65 -34.25 8.44 -16.24
CA GLU A 65 -33.72 9.53 -15.41
C GLU A 65 -32.80 9.04 -14.28
N LEU A 66 -33.19 7.97 -13.57
CA LEU A 66 -32.37 7.36 -12.51
C LEU A 66 -31.13 6.65 -13.08
N GLN A 67 -31.27 6.03 -14.25
CA GLN A 67 -30.15 5.42 -14.95
C GLN A 67 -29.13 6.47 -15.38
N LYS A 68 -29.61 7.59 -15.94
CA LYS A 68 -28.78 8.73 -16.31
C LYS A 68 -28.10 9.37 -15.10
N GLU A 69 -28.84 9.60 -14.01
CA GLU A 69 -28.28 10.14 -12.76
C GLU A 69 -27.20 9.20 -12.18
N TYR A 70 -27.45 7.89 -12.21
CA TYR A 70 -26.47 6.89 -11.80
C TYR A 70 -25.21 6.94 -12.67
N ASP A 71 -25.35 7.03 -13.99
CA ASP A 71 -24.23 7.08 -14.91
C ASP A 71 -23.41 8.38 -14.77
N GLU A 72 -24.07 9.51 -14.56
CA GLU A 72 -23.42 10.80 -14.27
C GLU A 72 -22.66 10.75 -12.94
N LYS A 73 -23.30 10.27 -11.87
CA LYS A 73 -22.65 10.12 -10.56
C LYS A 73 -21.47 9.15 -10.62
N ARG A 74 -21.61 8.05 -11.38
CA ARG A 74 -20.54 7.07 -11.60
C ARG A 74 -19.37 7.69 -12.36
N ALA A 75 -19.62 8.45 -13.43
CA ALA A 75 -18.59 9.14 -14.19
C ALA A 75 -17.83 10.16 -13.32
N ALA A 76 -18.56 11.00 -12.57
CA ALA A 76 -17.95 11.96 -11.66
C ALA A 76 -17.11 11.27 -10.57
N LEU A 77 -17.58 10.14 -10.03
CA LEU A 77 -16.83 9.37 -9.04
C LEU A 77 -15.52 8.80 -9.63
N TYR A 78 -15.53 8.36 -10.89
CA TYR A 78 -14.32 7.90 -11.58
C TYR A 78 -13.30 9.03 -11.77
N GLU A 79 -13.74 10.24 -12.11
CA GLU A 79 -12.86 11.40 -12.22
C GLU A 79 -12.23 11.76 -10.87
N ILE A 80 -13.04 11.81 -9.80
CA ILE A 80 -12.56 12.05 -8.44
C ILE A 80 -11.52 11.00 -8.06
N TYR A 81 -11.81 9.71 -8.30
CA TYR A 81 -10.89 8.62 -8.01
C TYR A 81 -9.54 8.79 -8.73
N ASN A 82 -9.56 9.11 -10.02
CA ASN A 82 -8.33 9.34 -10.79
C ASN A 82 -7.54 10.52 -10.24
N HIS A 83 -8.21 11.62 -9.87
CA HIS A 83 -7.56 12.77 -9.27
C HIS A 83 -6.93 12.43 -7.91
N THR A 84 -7.66 11.74 -7.02
CA THR A 84 -7.13 11.28 -5.73
C THR A 84 -5.91 10.38 -5.91
N PHE A 85 -5.98 9.43 -6.84
CA PHE A 85 -4.85 8.55 -7.15
C PHE A 85 -3.60 9.32 -7.59
N HIS A 86 -3.77 10.32 -8.46
CA HIS A 86 -2.66 11.15 -8.90
C HIS A 86 -2.10 12.04 -7.79
N ILE A 87 -2.95 12.56 -6.89
CA ILE A 87 -2.52 13.32 -5.71
C ILE A 87 -1.66 12.45 -4.80
N GLU A 88 -2.11 11.25 -4.42
CA GLU A 88 -1.35 10.33 -3.56
C GLU A 88 0.01 9.95 -4.16
N LYS A 89 0.06 9.76 -5.49
CA LYS A 89 1.30 9.50 -6.22
C LYS A 89 2.26 10.70 -6.14
N ASN A 90 1.74 11.91 -6.34
CA ASN A 90 2.54 13.13 -6.28
C ASN A 90 3.06 13.38 -4.87
N GLU A 91 2.25 13.16 -3.83
CA GLU A 91 2.66 13.25 -2.42
C GLU A 91 3.79 12.27 -2.11
N SER A 92 3.68 11.03 -2.58
CA SER A 92 4.74 10.02 -2.44
C SER A 92 6.05 10.45 -3.12
N MET A 93 5.96 11.11 -4.28
CA MET A 93 7.13 11.63 -4.99
C MET A 93 7.77 12.80 -4.23
N ILE A 94 6.96 13.73 -3.70
CA ILE A 94 7.43 14.85 -2.88
C ILE A 94 8.16 14.33 -1.63
N LEU A 95 7.61 13.33 -0.95
CA LEU A 95 8.25 12.71 0.22
C LEU A 95 9.61 12.11 -0.13
N LYS A 96 9.72 11.41 -1.27
CA LYS A 96 11.00 10.85 -1.74
C LYS A 96 12.04 11.93 -2.05
N LEU A 97 11.63 13.01 -2.69
CA LEU A 97 12.52 14.13 -3.01
C LEU A 97 13.02 14.80 -1.73
N LYS A 98 12.12 15.11 -0.78
CA LYS A 98 12.49 15.66 0.53
C LYS A 98 13.45 14.75 1.29
N LEU A 99 13.23 13.44 1.27
CA LEU A 99 14.13 12.49 1.90
C LEU A 99 15.52 12.52 1.27
N THR A 100 15.58 12.63 -0.07
CA THR A 100 16.85 12.71 -0.80
C THR A 100 17.58 14.02 -0.51
N GLU A 101 16.87 15.13 -0.41
CA GLU A 101 17.40 16.44 0.00
C GLU A 101 18.00 16.38 1.40
N CYS A 102 17.27 15.87 2.39
CA CYS A 102 17.79 15.72 3.76
C CYS A 102 19.02 14.79 3.83
N LEU A 103 19.07 13.73 3.01
CA LEU A 103 20.22 12.82 2.95
C LEU A 103 21.41 13.46 2.23
N GLY A 104 21.18 14.31 1.23
CA GLY A 104 22.21 15.09 0.55
C GLY A 104 22.86 16.12 1.47
N GLU A 105 22.05 16.90 2.18
CA GLU A 105 22.52 17.88 3.17
C GLU A 105 23.31 17.24 4.32
N ALA A 106 22.86 16.07 4.80
CA ALA A 106 23.59 15.30 5.79
C ALA A 106 24.96 14.84 5.28
N SER A 107 25.07 14.50 3.99
CA SER A 107 26.34 14.07 3.38
C SER A 107 27.35 15.22 3.28
N ASP A 108 26.90 16.42 2.90
CA ASP A 108 27.74 17.63 2.80
C ASP A 108 28.26 18.08 4.18
N GLN A 109 27.44 17.97 5.23
CA GLN A 109 27.87 18.28 6.61
C GLN A 109 28.85 17.24 7.17
N THR A 110 28.72 15.96 6.82
CA THR A 110 29.74 14.96 7.17
C THR A 110 31.06 15.12 6.43
N SER A 111 31.08 15.63 5.19
CA SER A 111 32.35 15.93 4.50
C SER A 111 33.08 17.10 5.16
N VAL A 112 32.37 18.19 5.51
CA VAL A 112 32.98 19.35 6.18
C VAL A 112 33.58 18.97 7.53
N ASN A 113 32.87 18.16 8.33
CA ASN A 113 33.39 17.70 9.63
C ASN A 113 34.59 16.74 9.48
N ARG A 114 34.74 16.04 8.35
CA ARG A 114 35.85 15.12 8.13
C ARG A 114 37.14 15.86 7.80
N ASP A 115 37.04 16.92 6.99
CA ASP A 115 38.16 17.80 6.65
C ASP A 115 38.70 18.52 7.90
N GLU A 116 37.81 18.98 8.81
CA GLU A 116 38.21 19.59 10.10
C GLU A 116 38.90 18.58 11.04
N ILE A 117 38.47 17.32 11.04
CA ILE A 117 39.12 16.25 11.82
C ILE A 117 40.51 15.92 11.27
N ASP A 118 40.66 15.83 9.95
CA ASP A 118 41.95 15.56 9.31
C ASP A 118 42.96 16.72 9.52
N GLU A 119 42.49 17.97 9.57
CA GLU A 119 43.31 19.14 9.89
C GLU A 119 43.78 19.14 11.37
N LEU A 120 42.93 18.73 12.31
CA LEU A 120 43.30 18.59 13.72
C LEU A 120 44.28 17.43 13.99
N VAL A 121 44.23 16.37 13.17
CA VAL A 121 45.17 15.24 13.26
C VAL A 121 46.55 15.66 12.74
N ALA A 122 46.62 16.47 11.68
CA ALA A 122 47.89 16.93 11.10
C ALA A 122 48.68 17.92 11.98
N ILE A 123 48.02 18.61 12.92
CA ILE A 123 48.67 19.56 13.85
C ILE A 123 49.33 18.83 15.05
N ASN A 124 48.97 17.57 15.30
CA ASN A 124 49.43 16.78 16.45
C ASN A 124 50.55 15.76 16.11
N GLU A 125 51.10 15.79 14.90
CA GLU A 125 52.32 15.08 14.49
C GLU A 125 53.54 16.02 14.43
#